data_AF-A0A1W9ZM68-F1
#
_entry.id   AF-A0A1W9ZM68-F1
#
_cell.length_a   1.000
_cell.length_b   1.000
_cell.length_c   1.000
_cell.angle_alpha   90.00
_cell.angle_beta   90.00
_cell.angle_gamma   90.00
#
_symmetry.space_group_name_H-M   'P 1'
#
loop_
_entity.id
_entity.type
_entity.pdbx_description
1 polymer ?
#
loop_
_entity_poly.entity_id
_entity_poly.type
_entity_poly.pdbx_seq_one_letter_code
_entity_poly.pdbx_strand_id
1 'polypeptide(L)'
;MLSAIAIVPSAPVLVPELAGAAAAEVADLVAATLAAAALLPDRWVVIGTGPNDVDFGPGTVGTFAGFGVDVPVQLSPKPDDTATPVSLPVCALLGAWVRGQAQPQASAVVRVYRADHDDATARKLGTRMRAQIDRSPEPVGVLVVADGANTLTPRAPGGYDPGNAPAQEALDDALASGDVTALGRLPDQILGRVAFQVLAGLAGPGPRSAKELYRGAPYGVGYFAGAWQW
;
A
#
# COMPACT_ATOMS: atom_id res chain seq x y z
N MET A 1 -2.93 7.46 -18.35
CA MET A 1 -2.00 8.44 -17.75
C MET A 1 -2.04 8.31 -16.24
N LEU A 2 -0.91 8.34 -15.56
CA LEU A 2 -0.84 8.35 -14.08
C LEU A 2 -1.34 9.70 -13.53
N SER A 3 -2.32 9.69 -12.62
CA SER A 3 -2.86 10.92 -12.02
C SER A 3 -2.39 11.17 -10.59
N ALA A 4 -2.40 10.13 -9.76
CA ALA A 4 -2.04 10.22 -8.35
C ALA A 4 -1.55 8.86 -7.84
N ILE A 5 -0.74 8.90 -6.78
CA ILE A 5 -0.38 7.73 -5.98
C ILE A 5 -0.78 8.00 -4.55
N ALA A 6 -1.47 7.05 -3.92
CA ALA A 6 -1.69 7.01 -2.48
C ALA A 6 -0.80 5.92 -1.88
N ILE A 7 -0.19 6.21 -0.75
CA ILE A 7 0.65 5.27 0.00
C ILE A 7 -0.06 5.05 1.34
N VAL A 8 -0.27 3.79 1.69
CA VAL A 8 -1.01 3.39 2.90
C VAL A 8 -0.35 2.16 3.55
N PRO A 9 -0.54 1.95 4.86
CA PRO A 9 0.02 0.79 5.55
C PRO A 9 -0.61 -0.53 5.07
N SER A 10 0.16 -1.62 5.21
CA SER A 10 -0.33 -2.99 5.04
C SER A 10 -0.76 -3.63 6.38
N ALA A 11 -1.39 -2.84 7.25
CA ALA A 11 -1.75 -3.24 8.62
C ALA A 11 -3.24 -3.60 8.75
N PRO A 12 -3.61 -4.86 9.12
CA PRO A 12 -5.01 -5.26 9.34
C PRO A 12 -5.73 -4.44 10.41
N VAL A 13 -4.99 -3.81 11.33
CA VAL A 13 -5.54 -2.92 12.37
C VAL A 13 -6.25 -1.69 11.80
N LEU A 14 -6.08 -1.37 10.51
CA LEU A 14 -6.84 -0.33 9.83
C LEU A 14 -8.34 -0.65 9.72
N VAL A 15 -8.70 -1.93 9.75
CA VAL A 15 -10.09 -2.39 9.64
C VAL A 15 -10.72 -2.34 11.04
N PRO A 16 -11.76 -1.50 11.28
CA PRO A 16 -12.33 -1.31 12.61
C PRO A 16 -12.78 -2.61 13.29
N GLU A 17 -13.35 -3.54 12.51
CA GLU A 17 -13.83 -4.83 12.98
C GLU A 17 -12.69 -5.74 13.47
N LEU A 18 -11.47 -5.55 12.97
CA LEU A 18 -10.26 -6.27 13.41
C LEU A 18 -9.57 -5.56 14.57
N ALA A 19 -9.61 -4.23 14.62
CA ALA A 19 -8.99 -3.45 15.68
C ALA A 19 -9.69 -3.59 17.04
N GLY A 20 -11.01 -3.83 17.04
CA GLY A 20 -11.79 -3.99 18.26
C GLY A 20 -11.62 -2.80 19.21
N ALA A 21 -11.23 -3.06 20.46
CA ALA A 21 -11.03 -2.01 21.47
C ALA A 21 -9.91 -1.01 21.11
N ALA A 22 -8.97 -1.38 20.22
CA ALA A 22 -7.88 -0.52 19.79
C ALA A 22 -8.26 0.44 18.64
N ALA A 23 -9.50 0.37 18.12
CA ALA A 23 -9.93 1.20 17.00
C ALA A 23 -9.73 2.71 17.23
N ALA A 24 -9.89 3.18 18.48
CA ALA A 24 -9.66 4.58 18.84
C ALA A 24 -8.18 4.98 18.74
N GLU A 25 -7.24 4.06 19.00
CA GLU A 25 -5.80 4.33 18.96
C GLU A 25 -5.27 4.54 17.53
N VAL A 26 -5.97 3.96 16.54
CA VAL A 26 -5.61 4.03 15.11
C VAL A 26 -6.51 4.93 14.29
N ALA A 27 -7.44 5.66 14.93
CA ALA A 27 -8.44 6.46 14.23
C ALA A 27 -7.80 7.50 13.29
N ASP A 28 -6.76 8.20 13.75
CA ASP A 28 -6.03 9.18 12.93
C ASP A 28 -5.33 8.52 11.74
N LEU A 29 -4.76 7.33 11.92
CA LEU A 29 -4.12 6.56 10.87
C LEU A 29 -5.14 6.09 9.82
N VAL A 30 -6.30 5.62 10.25
CA VAL A 30 -7.41 5.22 9.36
C VAL A 30 -7.91 6.44 8.58
N ALA A 31 -8.14 7.57 9.25
CA ALA A 31 -8.57 8.81 8.60
C ALA A 31 -7.56 9.28 7.53
N ALA A 32 -6.26 9.24 7.84
CA ALA A 32 -5.20 9.60 6.90
C ALA A 32 -5.11 8.63 5.71
N THR A 33 -5.27 7.32 5.95
CA THR A 33 -5.32 6.27 4.92
C THR A 33 -6.45 6.52 3.92
N LEU A 34 -7.66 6.76 4.42
CA LEU A 34 -8.82 7.02 3.58
C LEU A 34 -8.71 8.36 2.85
N ALA A 35 -8.18 9.40 3.51
CA ALA A 35 -7.95 10.70 2.90
C ALA A 35 -6.90 10.65 1.76
N ALA A 36 -5.84 9.86 1.90
CA ALA A 36 -4.88 9.62 0.82
C ALA A 36 -5.56 8.95 -0.39
N ALA A 37 -6.29 7.86 -0.14
CA ALA A 37 -6.92 7.06 -1.18
C ALA A 37 -8.08 7.78 -1.89
N ALA A 38 -8.76 8.70 -1.21
CA ALA A 38 -9.82 9.53 -1.80
C ALA A 38 -9.32 10.42 -2.95
N LEU A 39 -8.00 10.66 -3.06
CA LEU A 39 -7.39 11.43 -4.16
C LEU A 39 -7.23 10.62 -5.45
N LEU A 40 -7.45 9.30 -5.41
CA LEU A 40 -7.33 8.44 -6.59
C LEU A 40 -8.60 8.51 -7.48
N PRO A 41 -8.47 8.39 -8.82
CA PRO A 41 -9.60 8.32 -9.76
C PRO A 41 -10.30 6.95 -9.72
N ASP A 42 -11.25 6.68 -10.61
CA ASP A 42 -12.02 5.41 -10.59
C ASP A 42 -11.24 4.16 -11.05
N ARG A 43 -10.02 4.29 -11.55
CA ARG A 43 -9.20 3.15 -12.04
C ARG A 43 -7.91 3.03 -11.25
N TRP A 44 -7.76 1.93 -10.53
CA TRP A 44 -6.66 1.72 -9.59
C TRP A 44 -5.74 0.58 -10.05
N VAL A 45 -4.45 0.77 -9.80
CA VAL A 45 -3.50 -0.34 -9.64
C VAL A 45 -3.05 -0.37 -8.18
N VAL A 46 -3.23 -1.48 -7.50
CA VAL A 46 -2.73 -1.67 -6.13
C VAL A 46 -1.38 -2.37 -6.22
N ILE A 47 -0.37 -1.86 -5.51
CA ILE A 47 0.96 -2.45 -5.38
C ILE A 47 1.13 -2.96 -3.95
N GLY A 48 1.59 -4.20 -3.80
CA GLY A 48 2.00 -4.75 -2.52
C GLY A 48 3.05 -5.83 -2.69
N THR A 49 3.48 -6.41 -1.56
CA THR A 49 4.44 -7.53 -1.54
C THR A 49 3.81 -8.82 -1.01
N GLY A 50 4.43 -9.94 -1.36
CA GLY A 50 4.02 -11.28 -0.95
C GLY A 50 5.10 -12.32 -1.25
N PRO A 51 4.81 -13.61 -1.04
CA PRO A 51 5.79 -14.69 -1.31
C PRO A 51 5.98 -14.97 -2.81
N ASN A 52 5.02 -14.57 -3.66
CA ASN A 52 5.01 -14.84 -5.10
C ASN A 52 4.58 -13.59 -5.88
N ASP A 53 5.06 -13.49 -7.12
CA ASP A 53 4.52 -12.53 -8.07
C ASP A 53 3.14 -13.03 -8.50
N VAL A 54 2.10 -12.24 -8.21
CA VAL A 54 0.72 -12.61 -8.54
C VAL A 54 -0.13 -11.38 -8.81
N ASP A 55 -1.03 -11.51 -9.77
CA ASP A 55 -1.98 -10.47 -10.13
C ASP A 55 -3.40 -10.89 -9.72
N PHE A 56 -4.19 -9.94 -9.21
CA PHE A 56 -5.63 -10.13 -8.98
C PHE A 56 -6.43 -9.14 -9.82
N GLY A 57 -7.44 -9.66 -10.51
CA GLY A 57 -8.30 -8.88 -11.38
C GLY A 57 -9.47 -8.22 -10.64
N PRO A 58 -10.21 -7.31 -11.30
CA PRO A 58 -11.28 -6.56 -10.66
C PRO A 58 -12.48 -7.41 -10.21
N GLY A 59 -12.63 -8.63 -10.75
CA GLY A 59 -13.65 -9.58 -10.34
C GLY A 59 -13.27 -10.42 -9.11
N THR A 60 -12.06 -10.27 -8.58
CA THR A 60 -11.64 -11.05 -7.40
C THR A 60 -12.28 -10.50 -6.12
N VAL A 61 -12.79 -11.42 -5.30
CA VAL A 61 -13.38 -11.17 -3.99
C VAL A 61 -12.53 -11.86 -2.93
N GLY A 62 -12.39 -11.23 -1.76
CA GLY A 62 -11.72 -11.81 -0.60
C GLY A 62 -12.49 -11.54 0.68
N THR A 63 -11.99 -12.04 1.80
CA THR A 63 -12.54 -11.76 3.13
C THR A 63 -11.42 -11.72 4.16
N PHE A 64 -11.62 -10.93 5.22
CA PHE A 64 -10.77 -10.95 6.40
C PHE A 64 -11.03 -12.15 7.32
N ALA A 65 -11.82 -13.16 6.93
CA ALA A 65 -12.07 -14.35 7.74
C ALA A 65 -10.79 -15.07 8.20
N GLY A 66 -9.68 -14.97 7.44
CA GLY A 66 -8.36 -15.45 7.84
C GLY A 66 -7.75 -14.74 9.06
N PHE A 67 -8.28 -13.57 9.43
CA PHE A 67 -7.98 -12.79 10.63
C PHE A 67 -9.04 -12.96 11.74
N GLY A 68 -9.99 -13.88 11.55
CA GLY A 68 -11.02 -14.20 12.54
C GLY A 68 -12.32 -13.39 12.42
N VAL A 69 -12.43 -12.49 11.43
CA VAL A 69 -13.66 -11.70 11.20
C VAL A 69 -14.05 -11.74 9.72
N ASP A 70 -15.27 -12.15 9.43
CA ASP A 70 -15.76 -12.27 8.05
C ASP A 70 -16.21 -10.90 7.48
N VAL A 71 -15.24 -10.06 7.16
CA VAL A 71 -15.45 -8.80 6.43
C VAL A 71 -15.15 -9.05 4.95
N PRO A 72 -16.15 -9.18 4.07
CA PRO A 72 -15.93 -9.36 2.64
C PRO A 72 -15.40 -8.08 2.00
N VAL A 73 -14.52 -8.24 1.02
CA VAL A 73 -13.93 -7.14 0.23
C VAL A 73 -13.88 -7.49 -1.25
N GLN A 74 -13.98 -6.47 -2.10
CA GLN A 74 -14.09 -6.63 -3.54
C GLN A 74 -13.27 -5.56 -4.27
N LEU A 75 -12.70 -5.93 -5.42
CA LEU A 75 -11.87 -5.04 -6.23
C LEU A 75 -12.66 -4.23 -7.28
N SER A 76 -13.99 -4.39 -7.36
CA SER A 76 -14.86 -3.58 -8.24
C SER A 76 -16.24 -3.33 -7.61
N PRO A 77 -17.02 -2.34 -8.09
CA PRO A 77 -18.30 -1.98 -7.46
C PRO A 77 -19.38 -3.04 -7.67
N LYS A 78 -19.29 -3.76 -8.80
CA LYS A 78 -20.18 -4.85 -9.19
C LYS A 78 -19.36 -6.14 -9.26
N PRO A 79 -19.15 -6.83 -8.13
CA PRO A 79 -18.58 -8.17 -8.19
C PRO A 79 -19.50 -9.07 -9.01
N ASP A 80 -18.96 -10.16 -9.54
CA ASP A 80 -19.79 -11.24 -10.05
C ASP A 80 -20.55 -11.84 -8.86
N ASP A 81 -21.89 -11.85 -8.90
CA ASP A 81 -22.73 -12.39 -7.83
C ASP A 81 -22.47 -13.88 -7.54
N THR A 82 -21.74 -14.56 -8.43
CA THR A 82 -21.30 -15.96 -8.26
C THR A 82 -19.86 -16.11 -7.76
N ALA A 83 -19.12 -15.00 -7.60
CA ALA A 83 -17.74 -15.04 -7.15
C ALA A 83 -17.64 -15.50 -5.69
N THR A 84 -16.90 -16.59 -5.48
CA THR A 84 -16.55 -17.07 -4.14
C THR A 84 -15.30 -16.35 -3.63
N PRO A 85 -15.26 -15.91 -2.35
CA PRO A 85 -14.06 -15.32 -1.78
C PRO A 85 -12.86 -16.27 -1.88
N VAL A 86 -11.73 -15.76 -2.36
CA VAL A 86 -10.45 -16.48 -2.40
C VAL A 86 -9.51 -15.96 -1.32
N SER A 87 -8.49 -16.75 -0.99
CA SER A 87 -7.41 -16.28 -0.12
C SER A 87 -6.60 -15.20 -0.84
N LEU A 88 -6.51 -14.03 -0.21
CA LEU A 88 -5.79 -12.87 -0.71
C LEU A 88 -4.67 -12.49 0.27
N PRO A 89 -3.50 -12.04 -0.22
CA PRO A 89 -2.48 -11.46 0.65
C PRO A 89 -3.01 -10.16 1.28
N VAL A 90 -2.45 -9.79 2.44
CA VAL A 90 -2.92 -8.64 3.25
C VAL A 90 -2.98 -7.34 2.45
N CYS A 91 -1.98 -7.08 1.61
CA CYS A 91 -1.95 -5.90 0.76
C CYS A 91 -3.14 -5.84 -0.23
N ALA A 92 -3.60 -6.99 -0.73
CA ALA A 92 -4.76 -7.08 -1.61
C ALA A 92 -6.08 -6.91 -0.84
N LEU A 93 -6.18 -7.51 0.36
CA LEU A 93 -7.34 -7.32 1.25
C LEU A 93 -7.52 -5.85 1.65
N LEU A 94 -6.44 -5.20 2.08
CA LEU A 94 -6.46 -3.78 2.44
C LEU A 94 -6.67 -2.89 1.22
N GLY A 95 -6.07 -3.21 0.07
CA GLY A 95 -6.33 -2.46 -1.16
C GLY A 95 -7.81 -2.48 -1.56
N ALA A 96 -8.46 -3.64 -1.44
CA ALA A 96 -9.90 -3.78 -1.68
C ALA A 96 -10.75 -3.06 -0.62
N TRP A 97 -10.38 -3.16 0.65
CA TRP A 97 -11.07 -2.47 1.75
C TRP A 97 -10.98 -0.95 1.61
N VAL A 98 -9.77 -0.39 1.46
CA VAL A 98 -9.53 1.04 1.29
C VAL A 98 -10.29 1.57 0.08
N ARG A 99 -10.30 0.83 -1.04
CA ARG A 99 -11.12 1.15 -2.20
C ARG A 99 -12.60 1.21 -1.85
N GLY A 100 -13.11 0.20 -1.15
CA GLY A 100 -14.51 0.13 -0.72
C GLY A 100 -14.94 1.29 0.18
N GLN A 101 -14.03 1.81 0.99
CA GLN A 101 -14.29 2.93 1.90
C GLN A 101 -14.11 4.30 1.24
N ALA A 102 -13.03 4.50 0.50
CA ALA A 102 -12.65 5.82 -0.02
C ALA A 102 -13.22 6.12 -1.42
N GLN A 103 -13.32 5.12 -2.30
CA GLN A 103 -13.84 5.27 -3.66
C GLN A 103 -14.67 4.03 -4.07
N PRO A 104 -15.91 3.88 -3.56
CA PRO A 104 -16.70 2.67 -3.77
C PRO A 104 -17.02 2.35 -5.25
N GLN A 105 -16.95 3.35 -6.13
CA GLN A 105 -17.17 3.23 -7.57
C GLN A 105 -15.90 2.85 -8.35
N ALA A 106 -14.73 2.90 -7.72
CA ALA A 106 -13.48 2.55 -8.38
C ALA A 106 -13.38 1.04 -8.65
N SER A 107 -12.59 0.71 -9.67
CA SER A 107 -12.17 -0.65 -9.98
C SER A 107 -10.66 -0.77 -9.92
N ALA A 108 -10.18 -1.85 -9.32
CA ALA A 108 -8.77 -2.08 -9.03
C ALA A 108 -8.27 -3.39 -9.66
N VAL A 109 -7.01 -3.38 -10.09
CA VAL A 109 -6.19 -4.58 -10.25
C VAL A 109 -5.10 -4.56 -9.20
N VAL A 110 -4.75 -5.72 -8.63
CA VAL A 110 -3.66 -5.83 -7.65
C VAL A 110 -2.44 -6.46 -8.31
N ARG A 111 -1.28 -5.88 -8.06
CA ARG A 111 0.05 -6.36 -8.43
C ARG A 111 0.82 -6.66 -7.15
N VAL A 112 0.96 -7.94 -6.85
CA VAL A 112 1.76 -8.41 -5.72
C VAL A 112 3.11 -8.86 -6.26
N TYR A 113 4.17 -8.35 -5.64
CA TYR A 113 5.54 -8.68 -6.01
C TYR A 113 6.20 -9.51 -4.91
N ARG A 114 7.09 -10.43 -5.31
CA ARG A 114 7.93 -11.16 -4.35
C ARG A 114 8.71 -10.18 -3.49
N ALA A 115 8.67 -10.39 -2.19
CA ALA A 115 9.36 -9.55 -1.22
C ALA A 115 10.90 -9.60 -1.32
N ASP A 116 11.46 -10.59 -2.04
CA ASP A 116 12.89 -10.82 -2.20
C ASP A 116 13.45 -10.37 -3.56
N HIS A 117 12.68 -9.62 -4.37
CA HIS A 117 13.23 -9.01 -5.59
C HIS A 117 14.38 -8.06 -5.26
N ASP A 118 15.43 -8.10 -6.08
CA ASP A 118 16.52 -7.14 -6.00
C ASP A 118 16.07 -5.72 -6.44
N ASP A 119 16.85 -4.71 -6.04
CA ASP A 119 16.55 -3.30 -6.27
C ASP A 119 16.41 -2.92 -7.76
N ALA A 120 17.16 -3.58 -8.65
CA ALA A 120 17.12 -3.29 -10.08
C ALA A 120 15.85 -3.88 -10.70
N THR A 121 15.49 -5.10 -10.30
CA THR A 121 14.28 -5.80 -10.72
C THR A 121 13.03 -5.06 -10.26
N ALA A 122 12.94 -4.68 -8.98
CA ALA A 122 11.81 -3.92 -8.44
C ALA A 122 11.58 -2.60 -9.18
N ARG A 123 12.63 -1.81 -9.41
CA ARG A 123 12.52 -0.55 -10.17
C ARG A 123 12.11 -0.78 -11.62
N LYS A 124 12.64 -1.82 -12.28
CA LYS A 124 12.27 -2.15 -13.67
C LYS A 124 10.79 -2.54 -13.78
N LEU A 125 10.24 -3.24 -12.79
CA LEU A 125 8.80 -3.54 -12.71
C LEU A 125 7.96 -2.26 -12.61
N GLY A 126 8.38 -1.30 -11.78
CA GLY A 126 7.77 0.02 -11.69
C GLY A 126 7.77 0.78 -13.00
N THR A 127 8.93 0.84 -13.68
CA THR A 127 9.05 1.52 -14.99
C THR A 127 8.18 0.86 -16.06
N ARG A 128 8.10 -0.48 -16.06
CA ARG A 128 7.21 -1.21 -16.97
C ARG A 128 5.74 -0.89 -16.68
N MET A 129 5.35 -0.82 -15.40
CA MET A 129 4.01 -0.44 -15.00
C MET A 129 3.67 0.98 -15.45
N ARG A 130 4.59 1.94 -15.27
CA ARG A 130 4.43 3.32 -15.75
C ARG A 130 4.09 3.36 -17.25
N ALA A 131 4.88 2.66 -18.06
CA ALA A 131 4.65 2.58 -19.50
C ALA A 131 3.30 1.92 -19.86
N GLN A 132 2.77 1.02 -19.02
CA GLN A 132 1.43 0.46 -19.22
C GLN A 132 0.34 1.48 -18.87
N ILE A 133 0.48 2.16 -17.74
CA ILE A 133 -0.46 3.19 -17.27
C ILE A 133 -0.55 4.37 -18.25
N ASP A 134 0.57 4.80 -18.82
CA ASP A 134 0.60 5.95 -19.73
C ASP A 134 0.00 5.64 -21.10
N ARG A 135 -0.16 4.36 -21.47
CA ARG A 135 -0.94 3.97 -22.66
C ARG A 135 -2.45 4.03 -22.45
N SER A 136 -2.92 4.12 -21.21
CA SER A 136 -4.35 4.28 -20.92
C SER A 136 -4.78 5.72 -21.23
N PRO A 137 -5.86 5.93 -22.01
CA PRO A 137 -6.42 7.27 -22.24
C PRO A 137 -7.10 7.82 -20.96
N GLU A 138 -7.52 6.94 -20.06
CA GLU A 138 -8.18 7.33 -18.80
C GLU A 138 -7.15 7.55 -17.68
N PRO A 139 -7.46 8.44 -16.71
CA PRO A 139 -6.67 8.61 -15.49
C PRO A 139 -6.59 7.32 -14.69
N VAL A 140 -5.39 6.95 -14.26
CA VAL A 140 -5.15 5.80 -13.39
C VAL A 140 -4.47 6.27 -12.11
N GLY A 141 -5.03 5.88 -10.97
CA GLY A 141 -4.41 6.01 -9.67
C GLY A 141 -3.64 4.75 -9.29
N VAL A 142 -2.63 4.91 -8.44
CA VAL A 142 -1.94 3.76 -7.85
C VAL A 142 -2.04 3.82 -6.33
N LEU A 143 -2.39 2.71 -5.70
CA LEU A 143 -2.37 2.55 -4.26
C LEU A 143 -1.19 1.65 -3.88
N VAL A 144 -0.21 2.17 -3.17
CA VAL A 144 0.90 1.40 -2.62
C VAL A 144 0.53 0.98 -1.20
N VAL A 145 0.45 -0.32 -0.94
CA VAL A 145 0.05 -0.90 0.35
C VAL A 145 1.27 -1.60 0.94
N ALA A 146 1.96 -0.94 1.87
CA ALA A 146 3.27 -1.36 2.35
C ALA A 146 3.58 -0.78 3.73
N ASP A 147 4.30 -1.55 4.55
CA ASP A 147 4.76 -1.14 5.88
C ASP A 147 6.25 -0.81 5.90
N GLY A 148 6.66 0.00 6.88
CA GLY A 148 8.04 0.28 7.22
C GLY A 148 8.72 -0.85 8.00
N ALA A 149 9.66 -0.49 8.87
CA ALA A 149 10.28 -1.41 9.82
C ALA A 149 9.26 -1.86 10.89
N ASN A 150 9.35 -3.11 11.34
CA ASN A 150 8.46 -3.69 12.37
C ASN A 150 9.16 -3.97 13.70
N THR A 151 10.23 -3.22 13.98
CA THR A 151 11.15 -3.45 15.10
C THR A 151 11.39 -2.22 15.98
N LEU A 152 10.53 -1.22 15.87
CA LEU A 152 10.80 0.13 16.39
C LEU A 152 10.55 0.28 17.90
N THR A 153 9.88 -0.68 18.54
CA THR A 153 9.61 -0.67 19.98
C THR A 153 9.73 -2.07 20.59
N PRO A 154 9.89 -2.20 21.93
CA PRO A 154 9.86 -3.48 22.64
C PRO A 154 8.63 -4.35 22.40
N ARG A 155 7.49 -3.75 22.02
CA ARG A 155 6.23 -4.46 21.74
C ARG A 155 6.02 -4.73 20.25
N ALA A 156 6.98 -4.35 19.40
CA ALA A 156 6.82 -4.52 17.96
C ALA A 156 6.81 -6.01 17.59
N PRO A 157 6.02 -6.40 16.57
CA PRO A 157 5.87 -7.81 16.21
C PRO A 157 7.16 -8.44 15.67
N GLY A 158 8.10 -7.65 15.15
CA GLY A 158 9.43 -8.10 14.71
C GLY A 158 10.46 -8.19 15.84
N GLY A 159 10.09 -7.92 17.09
CA GLY A 159 11.03 -7.70 18.19
C GLY A 159 11.51 -6.26 18.27
N TYR A 160 12.56 -5.98 19.04
CA TYR A 160 13.09 -4.62 19.18
C TYR A 160 14.53 -4.53 18.70
N ASP A 161 14.73 -3.68 17.69
CA ASP A 161 16.04 -3.34 17.17
C ASP A 161 16.10 -1.82 16.95
N PRO A 162 16.64 -1.06 17.92
CA PRO A 162 16.76 0.38 17.79
C PRO A 162 17.66 0.82 16.63
N GLY A 163 18.51 -0.07 16.09
CA GLY A 163 19.31 0.20 14.90
C GLY A 163 18.48 0.42 13.64
N ASN A 164 17.19 0.04 13.65
CA ASN A 164 16.30 0.20 12.52
C ASN A 164 15.60 1.56 12.45
N ALA A 165 15.61 2.35 13.54
CA ALA A 165 14.95 3.65 13.58
C ALA A 165 15.48 4.64 12.51
N PRO A 166 16.80 4.78 12.27
CA PRO A 166 17.29 5.68 11.23
C PRO A 166 16.82 5.31 9.81
N ALA A 167 16.65 4.02 9.50
CA ALA A 167 16.13 3.62 8.20
C ALA A 167 14.64 3.89 8.05
N GLN A 168 13.87 3.78 9.14
CA GLN A 168 12.47 4.19 9.15
C GLN A 168 12.34 5.69 8.91
N GLU A 169 13.14 6.51 9.60
CA GLU A 169 13.15 7.96 9.42
C GLU A 169 13.49 8.33 7.98
N ALA A 170 14.50 7.69 7.38
CA ALA A 170 14.87 7.89 5.98
C ALA A 170 13.76 7.47 5.00
N LEU A 171 13.03 6.39 5.29
CA LEU A 171 11.87 5.98 4.50
C LEU A 171 10.77 7.02 4.55
N ASP A 172 10.37 7.44 5.76
CA ASP A 172 9.31 8.42 5.95
C ASP A 172 9.63 9.73 5.24
N ASP A 173 10.86 10.24 5.39
CA ASP A 173 11.28 11.50 4.77
C ASP A 173 11.30 11.38 3.24
N ALA A 174 11.70 10.23 2.70
CA ALA A 174 11.63 9.95 1.27
C ALA A 174 10.18 9.92 0.76
N LEU A 175 9.27 9.31 1.51
CA LEU A 175 7.84 9.27 1.16
C LEU A 175 7.19 10.67 1.27
N ALA A 176 7.55 11.45 2.29
CA ALA A 176 7.03 12.79 2.50
C ALA A 176 7.49 13.80 1.45
N SER A 177 8.72 13.65 0.94
CA SER A 177 9.34 14.56 -0.03
C SER A 177 9.24 14.10 -1.49
N GLY A 178 8.86 12.85 -1.75
CA GLY A 178 8.88 12.29 -3.09
C GLY A 178 10.27 11.84 -3.57
N ASP A 179 11.21 11.56 -2.66
CA ASP A 179 12.59 11.16 -3.01
C ASP A 179 12.65 9.71 -3.51
N VAL A 180 12.40 9.55 -4.81
CA VAL A 180 12.52 8.28 -5.54
C VAL A 180 13.91 7.67 -5.49
N THR A 181 14.96 8.48 -5.29
CA THR A 181 16.34 8.02 -5.25
C THR A 181 16.63 7.34 -3.91
N ALA A 182 16.14 7.90 -2.81
CA ALA A 182 16.20 7.27 -1.49
C ALA A 182 15.37 5.99 -1.44
N LEU A 183 14.14 5.99 -1.98
CA LEU A 183 13.30 4.79 -2.07
C LEU A 183 13.99 3.65 -2.85
N GLY A 184 14.78 3.99 -3.87
CA GLY A 184 15.55 3.03 -4.65
C GLY A 184 16.70 2.34 -3.90
N ARG A 185 17.01 2.72 -2.65
CA ARG A 185 18.13 2.21 -1.85
C ARG A 185 17.73 1.76 -0.45
N LEU A 186 16.44 1.51 -0.23
CA LEU A 186 15.93 1.09 1.06
C LEU A 186 16.57 -0.24 1.51
N PRO A 187 16.94 -0.38 2.79
CA PRO A 187 17.51 -1.61 3.34
C PRO A 187 16.44 -2.69 3.55
N ASP A 188 16.88 -3.96 3.68
CA ASP A 188 16.01 -5.13 3.82
C ASP A 188 15.16 -5.15 5.11
N GLN A 189 15.53 -4.36 6.12
CA GLN A 189 14.74 -4.21 7.35
C GLN A 189 13.39 -3.49 7.14
N ILE A 190 13.19 -2.86 5.97
CA ILE A 190 11.90 -2.27 5.57
C ILE A 190 11.04 -3.36 4.93
N LEU A 191 9.93 -3.74 5.58
CA LEU A 191 9.06 -4.82 5.10
C LEU A 191 8.52 -4.56 3.69
N GLY A 192 8.16 -3.31 3.42
CA GLY A 192 7.65 -2.83 2.14
C GLY A 192 8.72 -2.54 1.08
N ARG A 193 10.00 -2.85 1.30
CA ARG A 193 11.14 -2.43 0.45
C ARG A 193 10.83 -2.55 -1.04
N VAL A 194 10.41 -3.74 -1.49
CA VAL A 194 10.12 -4.01 -2.91
C VAL A 194 8.97 -3.15 -3.43
N ALA A 195 7.88 -2.97 -2.67
CA ALA A 195 6.77 -2.12 -3.09
C ALA A 195 7.19 -0.65 -3.25
N PHE A 196 8.01 -0.15 -2.32
CA PHE A 196 8.56 1.22 -2.40
C PHE A 196 9.56 1.40 -3.55
N GLN A 197 10.33 0.37 -3.90
CA GLN A 197 11.24 0.40 -5.04
C GLN A 197 10.49 0.27 -6.38
N VAL A 198 9.39 -0.47 -6.44
CA VAL A 198 8.46 -0.44 -7.57
C VAL A 198 7.86 0.95 -7.70
N LEU A 199 7.43 1.57 -6.59
CA LEU A 199 6.97 2.97 -6.57
C LEU A 199 8.05 3.93 -7.12
N ALA A 200 9.31 3.79 -6.71
CA ALA A 200 10.41 4.59 -7.23
C ALA A 200 10.55 4.46 -8.76
N GLY A 201 10.48 3.22 -9.28
CA GLY A 201 10.52 2.97 -10.74
C GLY A 201 9.30 3.51 -11.49
N LEU A 202 8.12 3.50 -10.86
CA LEU A 202 6.86 4.01 -11.41
C LEU A 202 6.83 5.55 -11.47
N ALA A 203 7.34 6.20 -10.42
CA ALA A 203 7.31 7.65 -10.28
C ALA A 203 8.29 8.37 -11.22
N GLY A 204 9.32 7.67 -11.73
CA GLY A 204 10.28 8.23 -12.68
C GLY A 204 11.12 9.34 -12.02
N PRO A 205 11.07 10.60 -12.50
CA PRO A 205 11.81 11.69 -11.88
C PRO A 205 11.24 12.14 -10.52
N GLY A 206 10.05 11.64 -10.13
CA GLY A 206 9.35 12.04 -8.90
C GLY A 206 8.01 12.73 -9.19
N PRO A 207 7.20 12.97 -8.15
CA PRO A 207 5.93 13.67 -8.27
C PRO A 207 6.11 15.19 -8.33
N ARG A 208 5.09 15.92 -8.78
CA ARG A 208 5.03 17.39 -8.70
C ARG A 208 4.82 17.85 -7.26
N SER A 209 4.03 17.11 -6.49
CA SER A 209 3.79 17.37 -5.07
C SER A 209 3.68 16.06 -4.31
N ALA A 210 4.12 16.09 -3.05
CA ALA A 210 3.95 15.03 -2.07
C ALA A 210 3.28 15.62 -0.82
N LYS A 211 2.36 14.86 -0.23
CA LYS A 211 1.64 15.24 0.98
C LYS A 211 1.67 14.08 1.97
N GLU A 212 2.37 14.28 3.08
CA GLU A 212 2.24 13.44 4.26
C GLU A 212 0.93 13.76 4.98
N LEU A 213 0.18 12.71 5.33
CA LEU A 213 -1.04 12.79 6.14
C LEU A 213 -0.85 12.12 7.50
N TYR A 214 0.03 11.13 7.58
CA TYR A 214 0.39 10.45 8.81
C TYR A 214 1.79 9.85 8.70
N ARG A 215 2.55 9.94 9.79
CA ARG A 215 3.72 9.10 10.08
C ARG A 215 3.69 8.69 11.55
N GLY A 216 4.03 7.44 11.86
CA GLY A 216 4.05 6.97 13.24
C GLY A 216 4.25 5.47 13.38
N ALA A 217 4.48 5.00 14.61
CA ALA A 217 4.67 3.59 14.90
C ALA A 217 3.98 3.13 16.20
N PRO A 218 2.65 3.27 16.31
CA PRO A 218 1.91 3.00 17.55
C PRO A 218 2.08 1.56 18.06
N TYR A 219 2.31 0.60 17.16
CA TYR A 219 2.59 -0.80 17.47
C TYR A 219 4.04 -1.21 17.19
N GLY A 220 4.95 -0.24 17.11
CA GLY A 220 6.35 -0.47 16.73
C GLY A 220 6.57 -0.90 15.28
N VAL A 221 5.54 -0.78 14.45
CA VAL A 221 5.63 -0.88 12.99
C VAL A 221 5.51 0.52 12.39
N GLY A 222 6.45 0.89 11.53
CA GLY A 222 6.45 2.18 10.84
C GLY A 222 5.30 2.25 9.83
N TYR A 223 4.36 3.16 10.09
CA TYR A 223 3.21 3.43 9.23
C TYR A 223 3.33 4.82 8.62
N PHE A 224 3.06 4.87 7.32
CA PHE A 224 2.97 6.11 6.56
C PHE A 224 1.65 6.14 5.80
N ALA A 225 0.96 7.27 5.81
CA ALA A 225 -0.13 7.55 4.90
C ALA A 225 0.09 8.90 4.22
N GLY A 226 -0.03 8.93 2.90
CA GLY A 226 0.19 10.14 2.12
C GLY A 226 -0.12 9.97 0.65
N ALA A 227 0.01 11.06 -0.12
CA ALA A 227 -0.29 11.05 -1.53
C ALA A 227 0.66 11.90 -2.36
N TRP A 228 0.91 11.45 -3.59
CA TRP A 228 1.74 12.09 -4.60
C TRP A 228 0.90 12.42 -5.84
N GLN A 229 1.16 13.56 -6.48
CA GLN A 229 0.41 14.04 -7.66
C GLN A 229 1.34 14.55 -8.77
N TRP A 230 0.90 14.49 -10.03
CA TRP A 230 1.69 14.83 -11.23
C TRP A 230 1.29 16.14 -11.90
#